data_AF-A0A519X527-F1
#
_entry.id   AF-A0A519X527-F1
#
_cell.length_a   1.000
_cell.length_b   1.000
_cell.length_c   1.000
_cell.angle_alpha   90.00
_cell.angle_beta   90.00
_cell.angle_gamma   90.00
#
_symmetry.space_group_name_H-M   'P 1'
#
loop_
_entity.id
_entity.type
_entity.pdbx_description
1 polymer ?
#
loop_
_entity_poly.entity_id
_entity_poly.type
_entity_poly.pdbx_seq_one_letter_code
_entity_poly.pdbx_strand_id
1 'polypeptide(L)' 'MKRQLLFLTALLFGTNTYAQLLTNPGSNHGNKFEQLGTILSTPNSYRTASGAPGSAYWQQRADYV' A
#
# COMPACT_ATOMS: atom_id res chain seq x y z
N MET A 1 -33.20 -32.18 -21.03
CA MET A 1 -32.23 -32.64 -20.02
C MET A 1 -30.82 -32.06 -20.21
N LYS A 2 -30.27 -32.01 -21.44
CA LYS A 2 -28.91 -31.50 -21.70
C LYS A 2 -28.65 -30.03 -21.27
N ARG A 3 -29.63 -29.12 -21.43
CA ARG A 3 -29.51 -27.72 -20.96
C ARG A 3 -29.41 -27.62 -19.43
N GLN A 4 -30.16 -28.44 -18.71
CA GLN A 4 -30.14 -28.49 -17.24
C GLN A 4 -28.78 -29.01 -16.74
N LEU A 5 -28.22 -30.00 -17.44
CA LEU A 5 -26.88 -30.54 -17.18
C LEU A 5 -25.79 -29.47 -17.37
N LEU A 6 -25.87 -28.68 -18.45
CA LEU A 6 -24.93 -27.58 -18.72
C LEU A 6 -24.97 -26.48 -17.65
N PHE A 7 -26.17 -26.13 -17.16
CA PHE A 7 -26.33 -25.18 -16.07
C PHE A 7 -25.72 -25.69 -14.76
N LEU A 8 -25.91 -26.97 -14.43
CA LEU A 8 -25.37 -27.57 -13.22
C LEU A 8 -23.84 -27.63 -13.24
N THR A 9 -23.24 -27.91 -14.40
CA THR A 9 -21.78 -27.89 -14.57
C THR A 9 -21.21 -26.48 -14.43
N ALA A 10 -21.87 -25.46 -14.99
CA ALA A 10 -21.39 -24.07 -14.85
C ALA A 10 -21.40 -23.59 -13.39
N LEU A 11 -22.40 -24.03 -12.61
CA LEU A 11 -22.50 -23.72 -11.18
C LEU A 11 -21.37 -24.36 -10.35
N LEU A 12 -20.97 -25.59 -10.71
CA LEU A 12 -19.89 -26.34 -10.03
C LEU A 12 -18.49 -25.77 -10.27
N PHE A 13 -18.26 -25.08 -11.39
CA PHE A 13 -16.97 -24.46 -11.72
C PHE A 13 -16.91 -22.95 -11.37
N GLY A 14 -18.02 -22.35 -10.93
CA GLY A 14 -18.19 -20.90 -10.87
C GLY A 14 -17.68 -20.18 -9.63
N THR A 15 -17.19 -20.86 -8.59
CA THR A 15 -16.98 -20.21 -7.29
C THR A 15 -15.61 -20.50 -6.69
N ASN A 16 -14.60 -19.67 -7.00
CA ASN A 16 -13.39 -19.50 -6.20
C ASN A 16 -12.64 -18.21 -6.61
N THR A 17 -13.18 -17.04 -6.27
CA THR A 17 -12.41 -15.79 -6.36
C THR A 17 -12.06 -15.35 -4.94
N TYR A 18 -10.88 -15.75 -4.47
CA TYR A 18 -10.30 -15.23 -3.25
C TYR A 18 -9.37 -14.08 -3.61
N ALA A 19 -9.61 -12.89 -3.04
CA ALA A 19 -8.61 -11.83 -3.07
C ALA A 19 -7.41 -12.28 -2.23
N GLN A 20 -6.21 -12.22 -2.80
CA GLN A 20 -4.99 -12.59 -2.08
C GLN A 20 -4.69 -11.51 -1.04
N LEU A 21 -4.59 -11.89 0.24
CA LEU A 21 -4.00 -11.03 1.25
C LEU A 21 -2.50 -10.93 0.92
N LEU A 22 -2.10 -9.81 0.34
CA LEU A 22 -0.69 -9.52 0.13
C LEU A 22 -0.08 -9.36 1.53
N THR A 23 0.95 -10.15 1.85
CA THR A 23 1.70 -10.01 3.10
C THR A 23 3.15 -10.11 2.68
N ASN A 24 3.93 -9.05 2.93
CA ASN A 24 5.36 -8.98 2.59
C ASN A 24 6.21 -9.15 3.87
N PRO A 25 6.40 -10.37 4.39
CA PRO A 25 7.07 -10.60 5.67
C PRO A 25 8.57 -10.24 5.69
N GLY A 26 9.17 -9.91 4.54
CA GLY A 26 10.57 -9.49 4.43
C GLY A 26 10.77 -8.03 4.00
N SER A 27 9.71 -7.23 3.92
CA SER A 27 9.81 -5.82 3.54
C SER A 27 9.90 -4.93 4.78
N ASN A 28 10.71 -3.88 4.74
CA ASN A 28 10.81 -2.88 5.81
C ASN A 28 9.57 -1.97 5.92
N HIS A 29 8.62 -2.15 5.01
CA HIS A 29 7.29 -1.54 5.00
C HIS A 29 6.30 -2.62 4.48
N GLY A 30 5.00 -2.49 4.67
CA GLY A 30 4.02 -3.49 4.24
C GLY A 30 3.74 -3.49 2.73
N ASN A 31 2.47 -3.57 2.35
CA ASN A 31 2.06 -3.80 0.96
C ASN A 31 2.20 -2.55 0.09
N LYS A 32 2.27 -2.75 -1.23
CA LYS A 32 2.17 -1.64 -2.18
C LYS A 32 0.87 -0.86 -1.91
N PHE A 33 0.97 0.46 -1.77
CA PHE A 33 -0.12 1.38 -1.43
C PHE A 33 -0.73 1.20 -0.02
N GLU A 34 0.04 0.67 0.92
CA GLU A 34 -0.38 0.68 2.32
C GLU A 34 -0.58 2.11 2.86
N GLN A 35 -1.57 2.28 3.72
CA GLN A 35 -1.85 3.55 4.35
C GLN A 35 -0.79 3.83 5.44
N LEU A 36 0.01 4.87 5.26
CA LEU A 36 1.06 5.30 6.19
C LEU A 36 0.53 5.94 7.50
N GLY A 37 -0.79 5.85 7.75
CA GLY A 37 -1.58 6.83 8.49
C GLY A 37 -1.12 7.20 9.90
N THR A 38 -0.55 6.26 10.66
CA THR A 38 -0.06 6.51 12.03
C THR A 38 1.43 6.26 12.21
N ILE A 39 2.11 5.83 11.14
CA ILE A 39 3.56 5.52 11.17
C ILE A 39 4.37 6.81 11.07
N LEU A 40 3.87 7.79 10.32
CA LEU A 40 4.54 9.08 10.15
C LEU A 40 4.27 9.99 11.34
N SER A 41 5.32 10.69 11.79
CA SER A 41 5.20 11.71 12.83
C SER A 41 4.30 12.86 12.38
N THR A 42 3.57 13.46 13.34
CA THR A 42 2.78 14.66 13.07
C THR A 42 3.66 15.77 12.48
N PRO A 43 3.18 16.49 11.44
CA PRO A 43 3.90 17.62 10.89
C PRO A 43 4.23 18.68 11.94
N ASN A 44 5.38 19.32 11.81
CA ASN A 44 5.83 20.40 12.69
C ASN A 44 6.62 21.47 11.91
N SER A 45 7.14 22.49 12.62
CA SER A 45 7.89 23.60 12.01
C SER A 45 9.16 23.18 11.27
N TYR A 46 9.70 22.00 11.57
CA TYR A 46 10.90 21.46 10.93
C TYR A 46 10.57 20.52 9.76
N ARG A 47 9.44 19.79 9.77
CA ARG A 47 9.01 18.91 8.66
C ARG A 47 7.51 18.96 8.40
N THR A 48 7.17 19.08 7.12
CA THR A 48 5.78 19.05 6.62
C THR A 48 5.21 17.62 6.54
N ALA A 49 3.90 17.49 6.28
CA ALA A 49 3.23 16.20 6.11
C ALA A 49 3.76 15.35 4.95
N SER A 50 4.34 15.98 3.93
CA SER A 50 4.99 15.28 2.81
C SER A 50 6.46 14.91 3.10
N GLY A 51 6.98 15.28 4.26
CA GLY A 51 8.40 15.10 4.62
C GLY A 51 9.34 16.22 4.14
N ALA A 52 8.83 17.20 3.38
CA ALA A 52 9.63 18.34 2.93
C ALA A 52 10.07 19.23 4.11
N PRO A 53 11.24 19.90 4.02
CA PRO A 53 11.70 20.90 4.97
C PRO A 53 10.64 21.95 5.33
N GLY A 54 10.44 22.20 6.63
CA GLY A 54 9.58 23.27 7.13
C GLY A 54 10.28 24.63 7.21
N SER A 55 9.56 25.67 7.62
CA SER A 55 10.08 27.03 7.71
C SER A 55 11.22 27.21 8.73
N ALA A 56 11.24 26.38 9.77
CA ALA A 56 12.30 26.37 10.78
C ALA A 56 13.44 25.38 10.45
N TYR A 57 13.37 24.70 9.31
CA TYR A 57 14.36 23.70 8.95
C TYR A 57 15.68 24.34 8.52
N TRP A 58 16.74 24.06 9.28
CA TRP A 58 18.08 24.53 8.99
C TRP A 58 18.83 23.54 8.09
N GLN A 59 19.56 24.06 7.10
CA GLN A 59 20.33 23.25 6.15
C GLN A 59 21.74 23.83 5.96
N GLN A 60 22.75 22.98 6.09
CA GLN A 60 24.10 23.29 5.66
C GLN A 60 24.27 22.90 4.20
N ARG A 61 24.81 23.81 3.38
CA ARG A 61 25.25 23.49 2.02
C ARG A 61 26.62 22.83 2.11
N ALA A 62 26.79 21.67 1.46
CA ALA A 62 28.10 21.10 1.23
C ALA A 62 28.67 21.70 -0.05
N ASP A 63 29.80 22.41 0.08
CA ASP A 63 30.56 22.91 -1.06
C ASP A 63 31.66 21.89 -1.35
N TYR A 64 31.57 21.21 -2.50
CA TYR A 64 32.59 20.30 -3.00
C TYR A 64 33.48 21.03 -4.02
N VAL A 65 34.77 20.71 -4.04
CA VAL A 65 35.78 21.25 -4.98
C VAL A 65 35.99 20.27 -6.13
#